data_AF-A0A1I7U2U5-F1
#
_entry.id   AF-A0A1I7U2U5-F1
#
_cell.length_a   1.000
_cell.length_b   1.000
_cell.length_c   1.000
_cell.angle_alpha   90.00
_cell.angle_beta   90.00
_cell.angle_gamma   90.00
#
_symmetry.space_group_name_H-M   'P 1'
#
loop_
_entity.id
_entity.type
_entity.pdbx_description
1 polymer ?
#
loop_
_entity_poly.entity_id
_entity_poly.type
_entity_poly.pdbx_seq_one_letter_code
_entity_poly.pdbx_strand_id
1 'polypeptide(L)'
;MAQSVPPGDIQTQPNAKIVFNAPYDDKHTYHIKVINSSARRIGYGIKTTNMKRLGVDPPCGVLDPKEAVLLAVSCDAFAFGQETEPPSSSAVNGSKETEWFVRVF
;
A
#
# COMPACT_ATOMS: atom_id res chain seq x y z
N MET A 1 11.91 -32.78 4.75
CA MET A 1 11.52 -31.69 3.82
C MET A 1 10.44 -30.89 4.52
N ALA A 2 10.63 -29.59 4.77
CA ALA A 2 9.57 -28.76 5.33
C ALA A 2 8.54 -28.50 4.22
N GLN A 3 7.31 -28.94 4.41
CA GLN A 3 6.22 -28.68 3.47
C GLN A 3 5.90 -27.18 3.53
N SER A 4 6.03 -26.49 2.40
CA SER A 4 5.64 -25.06 2.30
C SER A 4 4.13 -24.97 2.45
N VAL A 5 3.67 -24.37 3.55
CA VAL A 5 2.26 -24.10 3.79
C VAL A 5 1.95 -22.72 3.22
N PRO A 6 0.93 -22.55 2.38
CA PRO A 6 0.60 -21.25 1.83
C PRO A 6 0.26 -20.26 2.96
N PRO A 7 0.64 -18.98 2.83
CA PRO A 7 0.23 -17.95 3.77
C PRO A 7 -1.30 -17.82 3.78
N GLY A 8 -1.85 -17.48 4.94
CA GLY A 8 -3.29 -17.23 5.06
C GLY A 8 -3.69 -15.85 4.57
N ASP A 9 -4.98 -15.63 4.44
CA ASP A 9 -5.53 -14.35 3.96
C ASP A 9 -5.28 -13.21 4.95
N ILE A 10 -5.15 -12.00 4.39
CA ILE A 10 -5.09 -10.73 5.12
C ILE A 10 -6.32 -9.88 4.78
N GLN A 11 -6.69 -8.99 5.70
CA GLN A 11 -7.70 -7.96 5.46
C GLN A 11 -7.04 -6.59 5.45
N THR A 12 -7.45 -5.74 4.53
CA THR A 12 -6.96 -4.36 4.44
C THR A 12 -8.11 -3.37 4.56
N GLN A 13 -7.83 -2.19 5.13
CA GLN A 13 -8.76 -1.07 5.17
C GLN A 13 -7.99 0.19 4.75
N PRO A 14 -8.26 0.77 3.57
CA PRO A 14 -9.25 0.35 2.57
C PRO A 14 -8.93 -1.01 1.92
N ASN A 15 -9.96 -1.70 1.42
CA ASN A 15 -9.87 -3.10 0.98
C ASN A 15 -9.09 -3.32 -0.33
N ALA A 16 -9.10 -2.33 -1.23
CA ALA A 16 -8.51 -2.50 -2.57
C ALA A 16 -7.65 -1.31 -3.02
N LYS A 17 -8.10 -0.08 -2.78
CA LYS A 17 -7.42 1.13 -3.27
C LYS A 17 -7.46 2.27 -2.27
N ILE A 18 -6.44 3.14 -2.35
CA ILE A 18 -6.42 4.46 -1.72
C ILE A 18 -6.51 5.50 -2.83
N VAL A 19 -7.27 6.55 -2.58
CA VAL A 19 -7.42 7.69 -3.48
C VAL A 19 -6.75 8.90 -2.86
N PHE A 20 -5.74 9.44 -3.54
CA PHE A 20 -5.15 10.72 -3.20
C PHE A 20 -5.94 11.78 -3.96
N ASN A 21 -6.74 12.56 -3.22
CA ASN A 21 -7.49 13.67 -3.79
C ASN A 21 -6.60 14.91 -3.87
N ALA A 22 -6.87 15.75 -4.87
CA ALA A 22 -6.28 17.07 -4.97
C ALA A 22 -6.62 17.93 -3.74
N PRO A 23 -5.79 18.94 -3.39
CA PRO A 23 -4.63 19.43 -4.13
C PRO A 23 -3.36 18.57 -3.97
N TYR A 24 -2.40 18.69 -4.90
CA TYR A 24 -1.15 17.89 -4.94
C TYR A 24 0.12 18.72 -4.70
N ASP A 25 -0.06 19.91 -4.15
CA ASP A 25 0.98 20.87 -3.78
C ASP A 25 1.67 20.53 -2.44
N ASP A 26 0.99 19.77 -1.59
CA ASP A 26 1.51 19.30 -0.31
C ASP A 26 1.61 17.77 -0.21
N LYS A 27 2.46 17.34 0.72
CA LYS A 27 2.60 15.92 1.07
C LYS A 27 1.35 15.42 1.78
N HIS A 28 0.75 14.38 1.23
CA HIS A 28 -0.43 13.73 1.81
C HIS A 28 -0.07 12.39 2.42
N THR A 29 -0.42 12.17 3.69
CA THR A 29 -0.25 10.88 4.36
C THR A 29 -1.61 10.26 4.66
N TYR A 30 -1.88 9.11 4.04
CA TYR A 30 -3.04 8.27 4.33
C TYR A 30 -2.63 7.05 5.15
N HIS A 31 -3.59 6.37 5.75
CA HIS A 31 -3.33 5.20 6.57
C HIS A 31 -4.04 3.98 6.02
N ILE A 32 -3.32 2.86 5.86
CA ILE A 32 -3.89 1.55 5.57
C ILE A 32 -3.80 0.72 6.84
N LYS A 33 -4.93 0.16 7.28
CA LYS A 33 -4.90 -0.90 8.29
C LYS A 33 -4.73 -2.24 7.60
N VAL A 34 -3.72 -3.01 7.97
CA VAL A 34 -3.51 -4.39 7.51
C VAL A 34 -3.70 -5.31 8.70
N ILE A 35 -4.54 -6.33 8.54
CA ILE A 35 -4.94 -7.26 9.60
C ILE A 35 -4.59 -8.67 9.15
N ASN A 36 -3.84 -9.39 9.99
CA ASN A 36 -3.61 -10.81 9.80
C ASN A 36 -4.83 -11.61 10.26
N SER A 37 -5.76 -11.90 9.35
CA SER A 37 -6.92 -12.75 9.65
C SER A 37 -6.59 -14.24 9.77
N SER A 38 -5.34 -14.64 9.47
CA SER A 38 -4.93 -16.04 9.52
C SER A 38 -4.63 -16.52 10.94
N ALA A 39 -4.49 -17.85 11.09
CA ALA A 39 -4.11 -18.49 12.35
C ALA A 39 -2.58 -18.60 12.55
N ARG A 40 -1.77 -18.05 11.64
CA ARG A 40 -0.30 -18.17 11.65
C ARG A 40 0.35 -16.79 11.65
N ARG A 41 1.54 -16.70 12.23
CA ARG A 41 2.39 -15.51 12.10
C ARG A 41 2.83 -15.38 10.64
N ILE A 42 2.72 -14.17 10.09
CA ILE A 42 3.07 -13.87 8.69
C ILE A 42 4.12 -12.76 8.62
N GLY A 43 5.00 -12.82 7.62
CA GLY A 43 5.83 -11.68 7.24
C GLY A 43 5.15 -10.88 6.14
N TYR A 44 5.21 -9.55 6.21
CA TYR A 44 4.70 -8.68 5.15
C TYR A 44 5.78 -7.73 4.64
N GLY A 45 5.69 -7.41 3.34
CA GLY A 45 6.48 -6.37 2.71
C GLY A 45 5.64 -5.57 1.73
N ILE A 46 5.76 -4.25 1.80
CA ILE A 46 5.03 -3.32 0.94
C ILE A 46 5.90 -2.91 -0.24
N LYS A 47 5.31 -2.95 -1.44
CA LYS A 47 5.95 -2.42 -2.64
C LYS A 47 5.07 -1.37 -3.28
N THR A 48 5.70 -0.27 -3.67
CA THR A 48 5.07 0.84 -4.37
C THR A 48 5.54 0.87 -5.81
N THR A 49 4.69 1.28 -6.74
CA THR A 49 5.03 1.41 -8.16
C THR A 49 5.95 2.61 -8.42
N ASN A 50 5.83 3.65 -7.60
CA ASN A 50 6.67 4.86 -7.67
C ASN A 50 7.34 5.12 -6.31
N MET A 51 8.49 4.50 -6.08
CA MET A 51 9.24 4.62 -4.81
C MET A 51 9.81 6.02 -4.54
N LYS A 52 9.85 6.92 -5.53
CA LYS A 52 10.31 8.31 -5.33
C LYS A 52 9.20 9.21 -4.78
N ARG A 53 7.95 8.95 -5.18
CA ARG A 53 6.78 9.76 -4.81
C ARG A 53 6.00 9.16 -3.65
N LEU A 54 6.01 7.83 -3.54
CA LEU A 54 5.23 7.07 -2.57
C LEU A 54 6.14 6.45 -1.52
N GLY A 55 5.99 6.90 -0.28
CA GLY A 55 6.63 6.32 0.91
C GLY A 55 5.63 5.49 1.73
N VAL A 56 6.12 4.42 2.36
CA VAL A 56 5.32 3.62 3.30
C VAL A 56 6.12 3.35 4.57
N ASP A 57 5.49 3.57 5.72
CA ASP A 57 6.08 3.33 7.03
C ASP A 57 5.08 2.61 7.96
N PRO A 58 5.43 1.45 8.56
CA PRO A 58 6.62 0.64 8.29
C PRO A 58 6.57 -0.06 6.91
N PRO A 59 7.69 -0.19 6.18
CA PRO A 59 7.71 -0.81 4.84
C PRO A 59 7.65 -2.34 4.87
N CYS A 60 8.04 -2.96 5.98
CA CYS A 60 7.96 -4.40 6.21
C CYS A 60 7.84 -4.71 7.71
N GLY A 61 7.38 -5.91 8.03
CA GLY A 61 7.27 -6.34 9.40
C GLY A 61 6.71 -7.75 9.53
N VAL A 62 6.34 -8.10 10.75
CA VAL A 62 5.75 -9.38 11.10
C VAL A 62 4.42 -9.11 11.79
N LEU A 63 3.39 -9.90 11.47
CA LEU A 63 2.09 -9.85 12.13
C LEU A 63 1.78 -11.21 12.75
N ASP A 64 1.50 -11.22 14.04
CA ASP A 64 0.94 -12.36 14.75
C ASP A 64 -0.51 -12.63 14.33
N PRO A 65 -1.04 -13.84 14.60
CA PRO A 65 -2.43 -14.16 14.29
C PRO A 65 -3.39 -13.13 14.92
N LYS A 66 -4.30 -12.58 14.11
CA LYS A 66 -5.29 -11.55 14.49
C LYS A 66 -4.69 -10.18 14.85
N GLU A 67 -3.39 -9.97 14.66
CA GLU A 67 -2.76 -8.68 14.83
C GLU A 67 -3.08 -7.74 13.67
N ALA A 68 -3.08 -6.44 13.95
CA ALA A 68 -3.23 -5.40 12.95
C ALA A 68 -2.10 -4.38 13.05
N VAL A 69 -1.62 -3.92 11.90
CA VAL A 69 -0.70 -2.78 11.78
C VAL A 69 -1.38 -1.66 10.99
N LEU A 70 -1.03 -0.43 11.33
CA LEU A 70 -1.49 0.76 10.65
C LEU A 70 -0.30 1.37 9.90
N LEU A 71 -0.33 1.28 8.58
CA LEU A 71 0.72 1.72 7.67
C LEU A 71 0.45 3.16 7.25
N ALA A 72 1.42 4.04 7.47
CA ALA A 72 1.40 5.40 6.93
C ALA A 72 1.90 5.37 5.48
N VAL A 73 1.04 5.78 4.55
CA VAL A 73 1.31 5.84 3.12
C VAL A 73 1.32 7.29 2.70
N SER A 74 2.50 7.80 2.36
CA SER A 74 2.68 9.19 2.03
C SER A 74 2.94 9.40 0.54
N CYS A 75 2.28 10.37 -0.06
CA CYS A 75 2.52 10.85 -1.42
C CYS A 75 3.12 12.26 -1.34
N ASP A 76 4.34 12.42 -1.83
CA ASP A 76 4.99 13.74 -1.92
C ASP A 76 4.33 14.60 -3.00
N ALA A 77 4.41 15.91 -2.84
CA ALA A 77 3.85 16.88 -3.78
C ALA A 77 4.37 16.69 -5.21
N PHE A 78 3.50 16.90 -6.20
CA PHE A 78 3.87 16.78 -7.62
C PHE A 78 2.96 17.58 -8.55
N ALA A 79 3.49 17.93 -9.73
CA ALA A 79 2.74 18.64 -10.77
C ALA A 79 1.83 17.67 -11.56
N PHE A 80 0.58 17.53 -11.12
CA PHE A 80 -0.43 16.72 -11.81
C PHE A 80 -0.67 17.23 -13.25
N GLY A 81 -0.52 16.36 -14.25
CA GLY A 81 -0.75 16.66 -15.66
C GLY A 81 0.46 17.17 -16.45
N GLN A 82 1.60 17.42 -15.80
CA GLN A 82 2.85 17.84 -16.46
C GLN A 82 3.92 16.74 -16.49
N GLU A 83 3.81 15.74 -15.62
CA GLU A 83 4.73 14.61 -15.61
C GLU A 83 4.25 13.51 -16.58
N THR A 84 5.04 13.25 -17.63
CA THR A 84 4.91 12.06 -18.47
C THR A 84 5.28 10.82 -17.65
N GLU A 85 4.34 10.31 -16.86
CA GLU A 85 4.46 9.00 -16.23
C GLU A 85 4.32 7.89 -17.30
N PRO A 86 5.11 6.80 -17.25
CA PRO A 86 4.93 5.66 -18.15
C PRO A 86 3.51 5.08 -18.04
N PRO A 87 2.98 4.45 -19.10
CA PRO A 87 1.57 4.09 -19.21
C PRO A 87 1.22 2.92 -18.28
N SER A 88 0.98 3.17 -16.99
CA SER A 88 0.45 2.13 -16.09
C SER A 88 -0.52 2.63 -15.01
N SER A 89 -1.10 3.82 -15.12
CA SER A 89 -2.11 4.28 -14.16
C SER A 89 -3.22 5.08 -14.85
N SER A 90 -4.43 4.53 -14.84
CA SER A 90 -5.64 5.18 -15.32
C SER A 90 -6.00 6.34 -14.38
N ALA A 91 -5.69 7.56 -14.81
CA ALA A 91 -6.22 8.76 -14.18
C ALA A 91 -7.69 8.92 -14.60
N VAL A 92 -8.62 8.80 -13.65
CA VAL A 92 -10.04 9.12 -13.88
C VAL A 92 -10.40 10.28 -12.95
N ASN A 93 -10.86 11.37 -13.56
CA ASN A 93 -11.57 12.47 -12.89
C ASN A 93 -10.77 13.19 -11.77
N GLY A 94 -9.54 13.62 -12.05
CA GLY A 94 -8.75 14.47 -11.15
C GLY A 94 -8.15 13.78 -9.92
N SER A 95 -8.39 12.49 -9.74
CA SER A 95 -7.83 11.65 -8.67
C SER A 95 -6.82 10.66 -9.24
N LYS A 96 -5.67 10.48 -8.59
CA LYS A 96 -4.76 9.36 -8.90
C LYS A 96 -5.12 8.16 -8.04
N GLU A 97 -5.52 7.07 -8.68
CA GLU A 97 -5.68 5.78 -8.03
C GLU A 97 -4.31 5.12 -7.93
N THR A 98 -3.93 4.72 -6.71
CA THR A 98 -2.72 3.94 -6.49
C THR A 98 -3.13 2.55 -6.04
N GLU A 99 -2.77 1.56 -6.85
CA GLU A 99 -2.86 0.15 -6.46
C GLU A 99 -1.59 -0.20 -5.67
N TRP A 100 -1.80 -0.74 -4.47
CA TRP A 100 -0.73 -1.15 -3.57
C TRP A 100 -0.68 -2.66 -3.53
N PHE A 101 0.51 -3.23 -3.68
CA PHE A 101 0.69 -4.67 -3.57
C PHE A 101 1.32 -4.99 -2.22
N VAL A 102 0.54 -5.58 -1.32
CA VAL A 102 1.06 -6.23 -0.12
C VAL A 102 1.52 -7.62 -0.51
N ARG A 103 2.82 -7.89 -0.41
CA ARG A 103 3.33 -9.25 -0.55
C ARG A 103 3.45 -9.87 0.83
N VAL A 104 2.80 -11.02 1.00
CA VAL A 104 2.89 -11.84 2.21
C VAL A 104 3.84 -13.00 1.91
N PHE A 105 4.77 -13.25 2.83
CA PHE A 105 5.78 -14.31 2.75
C PHE A 105 5.59 -15.33 3.86
#